data_AF-V4QJH6-F1
#
_entry.id   AF-V4QJH6-F1
#
_cell.length_a   1.000
_cell.length_b   1.000
_cell.length_c   1.000
_cell.angle_alpha   90.00
_cell.angle_beta   90.00
_cell.angle_gamma   90.00
#
_symmetry.space_group_name_H-M   'P 1'
#
loop_
_entity.id
_entity.type
_entity.pdbx_description
1 polymer ?
#
loop_
_entity_poly.entity_id
_entity_poly.type
_entity_poly.pdbx_seq_one_letter_code
_entity_poly.pdbx_strand_id
1 'polypeptide(L)'
;PARGAVALKYQAIETRELEGMLLAPGLINAHGHAAMTLFRGLADDLPLQRWLKDHIWPAESRWVDEDFVRCGTELAIAEQLKGGITCFSDMYFYPSVVSELVHKYGVRAQITIPVLDFPVPDARDADEALRKGVALFDDLKHHPRITVAFGPHAPYSVADDKLESIRVLVAEMDAGIHMHVHETAHEVQEALRKHGERPLARLARLQLLGPRFQAVHMTQVDDDDLALLTEHNCSVIHCPESNLKLASGFCPVERLWEAGINVAVGTDGAASNNDLDLLGETRTAALLAKAVAGSATALDAHRALRMATLNGARALGIDEHTGSLEIGKFADLVALDLSGLAQQPVYDPVSQLIYSTSRDAVRHVWIGGKQLLESGRLTRMDEQQVIANARQWGERISSTDQR
;
A
#
# COMPACT_ATOMS: atom_id res chain seq x y z
N PRO A 1 15.24 -32.78 -17.29
CA PRO A 1 16.23 -33.72 -16.71
C PRO A 1 17.53 -33.09 -16.14
N ALA A 2 17.68 -31.76 -16.04
CA ALA A 2 18.86 -31.11 -15.44
C ALA A 2 18.57 -30.25 -14.19
N ARG A 3 17.30 -30.09 -13.78
CA ARG A 3 16.91 -29.17 -12.68
C ARG A 3 17.09 -29.75 -11.26
N GLY A 4 17.17 -31.08 -11.10
CA GLY A 4 17.30 -31.73 -9.79
C GLY A 4 18.72 -31.78 -9.19
N ALA A 5 19.75 -31.45 -9.97
CA ALA A 5 21.15 -31.69 -9.55
C ALA A 5 21.70 -30.67 -8.53
N VAL A 6 21.08 -29.50 -8.37
CA VAL A 6 21.53 -28.47 -7.40
C VAL A 6 20.86 -28.64 -6.03
N ALA A 7 19.60 -29.08 -5.98
CA ALA A 7 18.87 -29.32 -4.73
C ALA A 7 19.57 -30.39 -3.85
N LEU A 8 20.25 -31.37 -4.48
CA LEU A 8 21.01 -32.42 -3.81
C LEU A 8 22.28 -31.93 -3.08
N LYS A 9 22.69 -30.66 -3.24
CA LYS A 9 23.88 -30.10 -2.55
C LYS A 9 23.59 -29.52 -1.17
N TYR A 10 22.33 -29.30 -0.82
CA TYR A 10 21.95 -28.71 0.46
C TYR A 10 21.12 -29.71 1.27
N GLN A 11 21.48 -29.90 2.54
CA GLN A 11 20.62 -30.64 3.47
C GLN A 11 19.53 -29.68 3.98
N ALA A 12 18.27 -30.00 3.73
CA ALA A 12 17.11 -29.23 4.18
C ALA A 12 16.24 -30.09 5.11
N ILE A 13 15.68 -29.47 6.16
CA ILE A 13 14.71 -30.12 7.06
C ILE A 13 13.40 -30.42 6.32
N GLU A 14 13.01 -29.53 5.41
CA GLU A 14 11.83 -29.65 4.56
C GLU A 14 12.20 -29.25 3.13
N THR A 15 11.72 -30.00 2.14
CA THR A 15 11.89 -29.69 0.72
C THR A 15 10.52 -29.62 0.06
N ARG A 16 10.30 -28.59 -0.75
CA ARG A 16 9.08 -28.41 -1.54
C ARG A 16 9.42 -28.26 -3.01
N GLU A 17 8.83 -29.11 -3.83
CA GLU A 17 8.88 -28.98 -5.29
C GLU A 17 7.67 -28.15 -5.75
N LEU A 18 7.95 -27.07 -6.49
CA LEU A 18 6.93 -26.13 -6.97
C LEU A 18 6.88 -26.17 -8.50
N GLU A 19 6.58 -27.35 -9.06
CA GLU A 19 6.50 -27.54 -10.52
C GLU A 19 5.42 -26.65 -11.14
N GLY A 20 5.72 -26.04 -12.29
CA GLY A 20 4.80 -25.14 -12.97
C GLY A 20 4.58 -23.79 -12.29
N MET A 21 5.26 -23.51 -11.18
CA MET A 21 5.12 -22.25 -10.44
C MET A 21 6.26 -21.26 -10.70
N LEU A 22 5.93 -19.98 -10.58
CA LEU A 22 6.89 -18.87 -10.50
C LEU A 22 7.08 -18.49 -9.04
N LEU A 23 8.34 -18.51 -8.57
CA LEU A 23 8.72 -17.96 -7.26
C LEU A 23 9.23 -16.52 -7.43
N ALA A 24 8.68 -15.60 -6.65
CA ALA A 24 9.04 -14.18 -6.65
C ALA A 24 9.21 -13.66 -5.21
N PRO A 25 9.82 -12.49 -5.00
CA PRO A 25 9.64 -11.74 -3.75
C PRO A 25 8.15 -11.54 -3.50
N GLY A 26 7.71 -11.65 -2.26
CA GLY A 26 6.34 -11.32 -1.90
C GLY A 26 6.00 -9.88 -2.27
N LEU A 27 4.75 -9.65 -2.68
CA LEU A 27 4.32 -8.34 -3.17
C LEU A 27 4.23 -7.34 -2.00
N ILE A 28 4.48 -6.06 -2.29
CA ILE A 28 4.50 -4.97 -1.30
C ILE A 28 3.46 -3.92 -1.67
N ASN A 29 2.33 -3.94 -0.96
CA ASN A 29 1.27 -2.95 -1.12
C ASN A 29 1.67 -1.65 -0.41
N ALA A 30 2.24 -0.71 -1.13
CA ALA A 30 2.90 0.43 -0.52
C ALA A 30 1.93 1.52 0.00
N HIS A 31 0.62 1.37 -0.20
CA HIS A 31 -0.40 2.25 0.39
C HIS A 31 -1.78 1.59 0.43
N GLY A 32 -2.44 1.67 1.59
CA GLY A 32 -3.85 1.37 1.73
C GLY A 32 -4.45 1.86 3.04
N HIS A 33 -5.75 1.61 3.16
CA HIS A 33 -6.58 1.85 4.33
C HIS A 33 -7.29 0.55 4.72
N ALA A 34 -6.58 -0.35 5.42
CA ALA A 34 -6.93 -1.76 5.53
C ALA A 34 -8.33 -1.99 6.09
N ALA A 35 -8.72 -1.26 7.14
CA ALA A 35 -10.03 -1.45 7.75
C ALA A 35 -11.22 -0.97 6.89
N MET A 36 -10.98 -0.17 5.84
CA MET A 36 -12.01 0.20 4.88
C MET A 36 -12.50 -0.98 4.02
N THR A 37 -11.94 -2.19 4.17
CA THR A 37 -12.54 -3.41 3.60
C THR A 37 -13.97 -3.66 4.05
N LEU A 38 -14.39 -3.10 5.20
CA LEU A 38 -15.79 -3.13 5.65
C LEU A 38 -16.69 -2.09 4.98
N PHE A 39 -16.11 -1.09 4.30
CA PHE A 39 -16.82 -0.11 3.47
C PHE A 39 -16.76 -0.43 1.97
N ARG A 40 -16.37 -1.65 1.61
CA ARG A 40 -16.25 -2.09 0.23
C ARG A 40 -17.56 -1.92 -0.53
N GLY A 41 -17.52 -1.11 -1.60
CA GLY A 41 -18.70 -0.82 -2.43
C GLY A 41 -19.78 0.01 -1.75
N LEU A 42 -19.47 0.69 -0.64
CA LEU A 42 -20.43 1.53 0.06
C LEU A 42 -20.74 2.83 -0.71
N ALA A 43 -19.73 3.43 -1.33
CA ALA A 43 -19.83 4.74 -1.99
C ALA A 43 -19.10 4.73 -3.34
N ASP A 44 -19.80 4.28 -4.38
CA ASP A 44 -19.29 4.22 -5.76
C ASP A 44 -19.77 5.42 -6.60
N ASP A 45 -19.12 5.65 -7.75
CA ASP A 45 -19.51 6.65 -8.77
C ASP A 45 -19.59 8.12 -8.28
N LEU A 46 -18.67 8.49 -7.38
CA LEU A 46 -18.56 9.84 -6.81
C LEU A 46 -17.14 10.40 -6.96
N PRO A 47 -16.98 11.72 -7.21
CA PRO A 47 -15.66 12.36 -7.16
C PRO A 47 -15.15 12.47 -5.72
N LEU A 48 -13.82 12.45 -5.52
CA LEU A 48 -13.13 12.43 -4.22
C LEU A 48 -13.77 13.31 -3.13
N GLN A 49 -13.99 14.60 -3.41
CA GLN A 49 -14.51 15.54 -2.40
C GLN A 49 -15.90 15.18 -1.90
N ARG A 50 -16.79 14.69 -2.78
CA ARG A 50 -18.13 14.24 -2.39
C ARG A 50 -18.07 12.88 -1.71
N TRP A 51 -17.25 11.97 -2.24
CA TRP A 51 -17.01 10.66 -1.63
C TRP A 51 -16.55 10.78 -0.17
N LEU A 52 -15.55 11.64 0.11
CA LEU A 52 -15.07 11.91 1.48
C LEU A 52 -16.13 12.56 2.36
N LYS A 53 -16.64 13.73 1.94
CA LYS A 53 -17.46 14.59 2.82
C LYS A 53 -18.88 14.09 3.02
N ASP A 54 -19.48 13.53 1.97
CA ASP A 54 -20.90 13.16 1.99
C ASP A 54 -21.09 11.71 2.46
N HIS A 55 -20.08 10.84 2.34
CA HIS A 55 -20.20 9.41 2.62
C HIS A 55 -19.15 8.85 3.59
N ILE A 56 -17.86 8.91 3.24
CA ILE A 56 -16.81 8.21 3.99
C ILE A 56 -16.59 8.80 5.39
N TRP A 57 -16.31 10.10 5.53
CA TRP A 57 -16.10 10.70 6.85
C TRP A 57 -17.33 10.57 7.77
N PRO A 58 -18.58 10.74 7.29
CA PRO A 58 -19.77 10.40 8.07
C PRO A 58 -19.83 8.94 8.52
N ALA A 59 -19.51 7.99 7.63
CA ALA A 59 -19.50 6.56 7.96
C ALA A 59 -18.39 6.22 8.97
N GLU A 60 -17.18 6.77 8.79
CA GLU A 60 -16.07 6.62 9.70
C GLU A 60 -16.38 7.15 11.09
N SER A 61 -16.89 8.39 11.17
CA SER A 61 -17.29 9.01 12.43
C SER A 61 -18.36 8.21 13.18
N ARG A 62 -19.17 7.43 12.47
CA ARG A 62 -20.26 6.65 13.06
C ARG A 62 -19.81 5.25 13.49
N TRP A 63 -18.95 4.62 12.71
CA TRP A 63 -18.71 3.18 12.81
C TRP A 63 -17.31 2.80 13.23
N VAL A 64 -16.32 3.67 13.07
CA VAL A 64 -14.93 3.33 13.36
C VAL A 64 -14.69 3.39 14.86
N ASP A 65 -14.56 2.20 15.44
CA ASP A 65 -14.02 1.92 16.77
C ASP A 65 -12.92 0.85 16.67
N GLU A 66 -12.38 0.41 17.81
CA GLU A 66 -11.36 -0.65 17.84
C GLU A 66 -11.85 -1.96 17.21
N ASP A 67 -13.13 -2.31 17.36
CA ASP A 67 -13.70 -3.55 16.83
C ASP A 67 -13.87 -3.48 15.30
N PHE A 68 -14.24 -2.31 14.77
CA PHE A 68 -14.27 -2.04 13.33
C PHE A 68 -12.88 -2.20 12.75
N VAL A 69 -11.87 -1.53 13.34
CA VAL A 69 -10.49 -1.60 12.85
C VAL A 69 -9.97 -3.03 12.94
N ARG A 70 -10.29 -3.75 14.04
CA ARG A 70 -9.88 -5.13 14.21
C ARG A 70 -10.44 -6.03 13.11
N CYS A 71 -11.76 -5.98 12.90
CA CYS A 71 -12.42 -6.82 11.91
C CYS A 71 -12.02 -6.48 10.47
N GLY A 72 -11.96 -5.19 10.12
CA GLY A 72 -11.60 -4.76 8.78
C GLY A 72 -10.14 -5.06 8.46
N THR A 73 -9.23 -4.85 9.41
CA THR A 73 -7.81 -5.19 9.21
C THR A 73 -7.60 -6.70 9.09
N GLU A 74 -8.32 -7.52 9.87
CA GLU A 74 -8.29 -8.98 9.72
C GLU A 74 -8.76 -9.42 8.32
N LEU A 75 -9.84 -8.83 7.82
CA LEU A 75 -10.32 -9.08 6.46
C LEU A 75 -9.28 -8.69 5.41
N ALA A 76 -8.65 -7.51 5.56
CA ALA A 76 -7.62 -7.04 4.65
C ALA A 76 -6.37 -7.93 4.65
N ILE A 77 -5.88 -8.35 5.81
CA ILE A 77 -4.72 -9.24 5.92
C ILE A 77 -5.02 -10.58 5.23
N ALA A 78 -6.21 -11.15 5.45
CA ALA A 78 -6.64 -12.39 4.81
C ALA A 78 -6.67 -12.25 3.28
N GLU A 79 -7.31 -11.20 2.77
CA GLU A 79 -7.38 -10.92 1.32
C GLU A 79 -6.00 -10.73 0.70
N GLN A 80 -5.16 -9.90 1.33
CA GLN A 80 -3.82 -9.58 0.84
C GLN A 80 -2.90 -10.81 0.83
N LEU A 81 -2.93 -11.65 1.87
CA LEU A 81 -2.19 -12.92 1.88
C LEU A 81 -2.64 -13.86 0.76
N LYS A 82 -3.94 -13.97 0.50
CA LYS A 82 -4.46 -14.75 -0.62
C LYS A 82 -4.05 -14.17 -1.98
N GLY A 83 -3.78 -12.87 -2.04
CA GLY A 83 -3.26 -12.17 -3.22
C GLY A 83 -1.73 -12.16 -3.36
N GLY A 84 -0.98 -12.78 -2.44
CA GLY A 84 0.48 -12.87 -2.54
C GLY A 84 1.24 -11.67 -1.95
N ILE A 85 0.53 -10.78 -1.27
CA ILE A 85 1.11 -9.61 -0.59
C ILE A 85 1.71 -10.05 0.74
N THR A 86 2.99 -9.72 0.95
CA THR A 86 3.73 -10.02 2.19
C THR A 86 3.96 -8.80 3.06
N CYS A 87 3.89 -7.61 2.47
CA CYS A 87 4.08 -6.35 3.17
C CYS A 87 3.03 -5.34 2.72
N PHE A 88 2.49 -4.55 3.65
CA PHE A 88 1.60 -3.44 3.31
C PHE A 88 1.90 -2.18 4.13
N SER A 89 1.62 -1.00 3.59
CA SER A 89 1.56 0.26 4.36
C SER A 89 0.11 0.56 4.70
N ASP A 90 -0.18 0.83 5.96
CA ASP A 90 -1.52 1.17 6.43
C ASP A 90 -1.58 2.60 6.96
N MET A 91 -2.57 3.35 6.50
CA MET A 91 -2.83 4.73 6.91
C MET A 91 -4.23 4.87 7.48
N TYR A 92 -4.46 4.29 8.65
CA TYR A 92 -5.79 4.27 9.25
C TYR A 92 -5.77 4.49 10.76
N PHE A 93 -6.97 4.68 11.32
CA PHE A 93 -7.17 4.92 12.75
C PHE A 93 -6.84 3.70 13.62
N TYR A 94 -6.64 3.91 14.92
CA TYR A 94 -6.26 2.88 15.89
C TYR A 94 -4.99 2.09 15.49
N PRO A 95 -3.85 2.75 15.23
CA PRO A 95 -2.62 2.09 14.74
C PRO A 95 -2.08 1.04 15.71
N SER A 96 -2.33 1.17 17.01
CA SER A 96 -2.00 0.14 18.01
C SER A 96 -2.75 -1.18 17.73
N VAL A 97 -4.06 -1.13 17.47
CA VAL A 97 -4.87 -2.30 17.13
C VAL A 97 -4.36 -2.97 15.85
N VAL A 98 -4.04 -2.18 14.82
CA VAL A 98 -3.46 -2.70 13.58
C VAL A 98 -2.13 -3.41 13.86
N SER A 99 -1.25 -2.82 14.67
CA SER A 99 0.05 -3.40 15.02
C SER A 99 -0.06 -4.75 15.75
N GLU A 100 -1.04 -4.91 16.64
CA GLU A 100 -1.33 -6.18 17.31
C GLU A 100 -1.72 -7.27 16.31
N LEU A 101 -2.54 -6.94 15.32
CA LEU A 101 -2.98 -7.88 14.29
C LEU A 101 -1.83 -8.26 13.35
N VAL A 102 -1.03 -7.29 12.92
CA VAL A 102 0.18 -7.56 12.12
C VAL A 102 1.13 -8.47 12.87
N HIS A 103 1.35 -8.23 14.17
CA HIS A 103 2.13 -9.11 15.02
C HIS A 103 1.55 -10.53 15.08
N LYS A 104 0.26 -10.65 15.40
CA LYS A 104 -0.49 -11.91 15.56
C LYS A 104 -0.43 -12.78 14.30
N TYR A 105 -0.73 -12.19 13.14
CA TYR A 105 -0.80 -12.93 11.87
C TYR A 105 0.55 -13.07 11.17
N GLY A 106 1.58 -12.36 11.63
CA GLY A 106 2.95 -12.54 11.18
C GLY A 106 3.27 -11.91 9.83
N VAL A 107 2.42 -11.01 9.34
CA VAL A 107 2.69 -10.19 8.15
C VAL A 107 3.68 -9.08 8.44
N ARG A 108 4.22 -8.46 7.39
CA ARG A 108 5.05 -7.25 7.49
C ARG A 108 4.18 -6.02 7.22
N ALA A 109 4.41 -4.93 7.95
CA ALA A 109 3.71 -3.69 7.66
C ALA A 109 4.51 -2.44 8.04
N GLN A 110 4.25 -1.35 7.32
CA GLN A 110 4.45 0.00 7.81
C GLN A 110 3.12 0.49 8.38
N ILE A 111 3.11 0.90 9.65
CA ILE A 111 1.94 1.49 10.30
C ILE A 111 2.15 3.00 10.36
N THR A 112 1.29 3.75 9.67
CA THR A 112 1.39 5.21 9.65
C THR A 112 0.43 5.81 10.67
N ILE A 113 0.91 6.78 11.43
CA ILE A 113 0.12 7.47 12.45
C ILE A 113 -0.73 8.54 11.76
N PRO A 114 -2.07 8.42 11.72
CA PRO A 114 -2.90 9.41 11.03
C PRO A 114 -2.86 10.75 11.78
N VAL A 115 -2.52 11.83 11.07
CA VAL A 115 -2.50 13.20 11.61
C VAL A 115 -3.39 14.11 10.76
N LEU A 116 -4.39 14.72 11.40
CA LEU A 116 -5.38 15.61 10.79
C LEU A 116 -5.67 16.81 11.71
N ASP A 117 -6.07 17.94 11.12
CA ASP A 117 -6.39 19.17 11.87
C ASP A 117 -7.76 19.13 12.60
N PHE A 118 -8.53 18.06 12.41
CA PHE A 118 -9.83 17.85 13.05
C PHE A 118 -9.85 16.53 13.83
N PRO A 119 -10.74 16.39 14.84
CA PRO A 119 -10.83 15.16 15.63
C PRO A 119 -11.13 13.95 14.76
N VAL A 120 -10.49 12.83 15.06
CA VAL A 120 -10.65 11.56 14.35
C VAL A 120 -10.85 10.40 15.33
N PRO A 121 -11.34 9.23 14.87
CA PRO A 121 -11.33 8.03 15.70
C PRO A 121 -9.92 7.78 16.26
N ASP A 122 -9.83 7.45 17.55
CA ASP A 122 -8.58 7.29 18.32
C ASP A 122 -7.77 8.59 18.63
N ALA A 123 -8.13 9.78 18.15
CA ALA A 123 -7.41 11.00 18.55
C ALA A 123 -8.29 12.25 18.53
N ARG A 124 -8.33 12.97 19.65
CA ARG A 124 -9.12 14.20 19.77
C ARG A 124 -8.53 15.38 18.98
N ASP A 125 -7.22 15.35 18.75
CA ASP A 125 -6.44 16.38 18.08
C ASP A 125 -5.12 15.79 17.54
N ALA A 126 -4.42 16.55 16.68
CA ALA A 126 -3.14 16.15 16.10
C ALA A 126 -2.06 15.87 17.16
N ASP A 127 -2.03 16.64 18.26
CA ASP A 127 -1.02 16.48 19.32
C ASP A 127 -1.21 15.14 20.07
N GLU A 128 -2.45 14.70 20.27
CA GLU A 128 -2.74 13.36 20.78
C GLU A 128 -2.32 12.26 19.81
N ALA A 129 -2.61 12.40 18.53
CA ALA A 129 -2.16 11.44 17.52
C ALA A 129 -0.63 11.32 17.50
N LEU A 130 0.10 12.45 17.49
CA LEU A 130 1.56 12.46 17.52
C LEU A 130 2.12 11.81 18.79
N ARG A 131 1.56 12.12 19.96
CA ARG A 131 2.00 11.53 21.24
C ARG A 131 1.81 10.02 21.27
N LYS A 132 0.65 9.53 20.80
CA LYS A 132 0.39 8.09 20.65
C LYS A 132 1.35 7.45 19.65
N GLY A 133 1.63 8.16 18.56
CA GLY A 133 2.58 7.74 17.54
C GLY A 133 4.02 7.57 18.05
N VAL A 134 4.50 8.52 18.86
CA VAL A 134 5.81 8.43 19.51
C VAL A 134 5.88 7.22 20.44
N ALA A 135 4.86 7.01 21.28
CA ALA A 135 4.80 5.84 22.15
C ALA A 135 4.81 4.52 21.35
N LEU A 136 4.01 4.43 20.29
CA LEU A 136 3.95 3.24 19.45
C LEU A 136 5.27 2.97 18.72
N PHE A 137 5.95 4.02 18.26
CA PHE A 137 7.26 3.89 17.64
C PHE A 137 8.29 3.32 18.63
N ASP A 138 8.32 3.82 19.86
CA ASP A 138 9.24 3.32 20.89
C ASP A 138 8.95 1.85 21.24
N ASP A 139 7.67 1.48 21.39
CA ASP A 139 7.25 0.10 21.67
C ASP A 139 7.63 -0.88 20.55
N LEU A 140 7.60 -0.42 19.30
CA LEU A 140 7.83 -1.26 18.11
C LEU A 140 9.23 -1.12 17.50
N LYS A 141 10.11 -0.31 18.09
CA LYS A 141 11.45 0.03 17.57
C LYS A 141 12.31 -1.17 17.15
N HIS A 142 12.17 -2.31 17.83
CA HIS A 142 12.92 -3.53 17.56
C HIS A 142 12.06 -4.66 16.98
N HIS A 143 10.83 -4.36 16.59
CA HIS A 143 9.94 -5.36 16.03
C HIS A 143 10.41 -5.77 14.61
N PRO A 144 10.61 -7.07 14.32
CA PRO A 144 11.27 -7.51 13.08
C PRO A 144 10.43 -7.37 11.81
N ARG A 145 9.16 -6.96 11.94
CA ARG A 145 8.16 -6.93 10.86
C ARG A 145 7.31 -5.66 10.82
N ILE A 146 7.42 -4.78 11.80
CA ILE A 146 6.59 -3.58 11.88
C ILE A 146 7.50 -2.38 11.92
N THR A 147 7.30 -1.45 11.00
CA THR A 147 7.86 -0.10 11.05
C THR A 147 6.75 0.89 11.33
N VAL A 148 7.08 2.01 11.98
CA VAL A 148 6.14 3.09 12.26
C VAL A 148 6.58 4.33 11.48
N ALA A 149 5.62 5.00 10.84
CA ALA A 149 5.82 6.24 10.09
C ALA A 149 4.74 7.26 10.47
N PHE A 150 4.92 8.51 10.08
CA PHE A 150 3.90 9.55 10.31
C PHE A 150 3.06 9.76 9.05
N GLY A 151 1.74 9.76 9.23
CA GLY A 151 0.75 9.84 8.18
C GLY A 151 -0.05 11.14 8.21
N PRO A 152 0.52 12.33 7.97
CA PRO A 152 -0.28 13.52 7.73
C PRO A 152 -1.19 13.25 6.52
N HIS A 153 -2.50 13.38 6.70
CA HIS A 153 -3.46 12.88 5.70
C HIS A 153 -3.24 13.48 4.30
N ALA A 154 -3.32 14.81 4.17
CA ALA A 154 -3.13 15.52 2.91
C ALA A 154 -2.80 17.00 3.17
N PRO A 155 -2.24 17.74 2.19
CA PRO A 155 -1.88 19.15 2.38
C PRO A 155 -3.07 20.03 2.78
N TYR A 156 -4.27 19.70 2.31
CA TYR A 156 -5.49 20.46 2.59
C TYR A 156 -6.11 20.17 3.97
N SER A 157 -5.56 19.23 4.75
CA SER A 157 -6.11 18.80 6.04
C SER A 157 -5.10 18.84 7.20
N VAL A 158 -3.90 19.35 6.98
CA VAL A 158 -2.83 19.47 7.99
C VAL A 158 -2.14 20.83 7.87
N ALA A 159 -2.14 21.59 8.96
CA ALA A 159 -1.54 22.93 9.02
C ALA A 159 -0.01 22.90 9.13
N ASP A 160 0.65 24.02 8.76
CA ASP A 160 2.12 24.14 8.72
C ASP A 160 2.77 23.80 10.06
N ASP A 161 2.21 24.23 11.18
CA ASP A 161 2.76 23.97 12.52
C ASP A 161 2.76 22.47 12.91
N LYS A 162 1.80 21.70 12.40
CA LYS A 162 1.75 20.24 12.60
C LYS A 162 2.75 19.54 11.68
N LEU A 163 2.89 20.00 10.43
CA LEU A 163 3.90 19.50 9.51
C LEU A 163 5.33 19.78 10.02
N GLU A 164 5.56 20.94 10.62
CA GLU A 164 6.83 21.28 11.28
C GLU A 164 7.11 20.38 12.50
N SER A 165 6.08 20.07 13.30
CA SER A 165 6.19 19.14 14.42
C SER A 165 6.54 17.72 13.93
N ILE A 166 5.89 17.25 12.86
CA ILE A 166 6.20 15.97 12.22
C ILE A 166 7.65 15.96 11.71
N ARG A 167 8.11 17.04 11.06
CA ARG A 167 9.50 17.17 10.59
C ARG A 167 10.52 16.97 11.71
N VAL A 168 10.27 17.56 12.89
CA VAL A 168 11.15 17.38 14.06
C VAL A 168 11.15 15.92 14.50
N LEU A 169 9.97 15.31 14.66
CA LEU A 169 9.84 13.92 15.11
C LEU A 169 10.50 12.93 14.16
N VAL A 170 10.28 13.04 12.85
CA VAL A 170 10.84 12.08 11.86
C VAL A 170 12.35 12.17 11.76
N ALA A 171 12.93 13.35 12.06
CA ALA A 171 14.37 13.55 12.11
C ALA A 171 14.99 12.93 13.36
N GLU A 172 14.35 13.07 14.53
CA GLU A 172 14.80 12.46 15.79
C GLU A 172 14.67 10.94 15.79
N MET A 173 13.61 10.42 15.16
CA MET A 173 13.24 9.01 15.21
C MET A 173 13.73 8.20 14.01
N ASP A 174 14.29 8.87 12.99
CA ASP A 174 14.63 8.27 11.70
C ASP A 174 13.43 7.64 10.96
N ALA A 175 12.23 8.16 11.20
CA ALA A 175 10.97 7.66 10.67
C ALA A 175 10.67 8.20 9.25
N GLY A 176 9.70 7.57 8.56
CA GLY A 176 9.18 8.05 7.28
C GLY A 176 7.94 8.93 7.40
N ILE A 177 7.60 9.62 6.31
CA ILE A 177 6.36 10.38 6.14
C ILE A 177 5.58 9.78 4.97
N HIS A 178 4.30 9.48 5.19
CA HIS A 178 3.37 8.93 4.21
C HIS A 178 2.21 9.90 4.03
N MET A 179 1.98 10.42 2.81
CA MET A 179 1.01 11.50 2.61
C MET A 179 0.35 11.43 1.24
N HIS A 180 -0.97 11.66 1.16
CA HIS A 180 -1.66 11.92 -0.10
C HIS A 180 -1.25 13.29 -0.62
N VAL A 181 -0.69 13.36 -1.84
CA VAL A 181 -0.19 14.62 -2.41
C VAL A 181 -0.54 14.68 -3.89
N HIS A 182 -1.05 15.84 -4.32
CA HIS A 182 -1.37 16.09 -5.74
C HIS A 182 -2.28 15.00 -6.33
N GLU A 183 -3.26 14.59 -5.54
CA GLU A 183 -4.19 13.54 -5.93
C GLU A 183 -5.14 14.06 -7.01
N THR A 184 -5.58 15.32 -6.90
CA THR A 184 -6.55 15.91 -7.83
C THR A 184 -6.11 17.27 -8.35
N ALA A 185 -6.55 17.62 -9.56
CA ALA A 185 -6.36 18.97 -10.09
C ALA A 185 -6.99 20.05 -9.19
N HIS A 186 -8.11 19.73 -8.52
CA HIS A 186 -8.79 20.63 -7.60
C HIS A 186 -7.92 21.00 -6.39
N GLU A 187 -7.26 20.02 -5.77
CA GLU A 187 -6.32 20.24 -4.66
C GLU A 187 -5.25 21.26 -5.05
N VAL A 188 -4.57 21.05 -6.18
CA VAL A 188 -3.49 21.91 -6.64
C VAL A 188 -4.00 23.32 -6.97
N GLN A 189 -5.11 23.43 -7.69
CA GLN A 189 -5.70 24.72 -8.05
C GLN A 189 -6.18 25.51 -6.82
N GLU A 190 -6.75 24.83 -5.83
CA GLU A 190 -7.17 25.45 -4.58
C GLU A 190 -5.97 25.92 -3.77
N ALA A 191 -4.90 25.13 -3.66
CA ALA A 191 -3.67 25.51 -2.98
C ALA A 191 -3.02 26.75 -3.63
N LEU A 192 -2.91 26.76 -4.97
CA LEU A 192 -2.43 27.92 -5.73
C LEU A 192 -3.27 29.18 -5.45
N ARG A 193 -4.61 29.05 -5.44
CA ARG A 193 -5.52 30.17 -5.16
C ARG A 193 -5.41 30.68 -3.73
N LYS A 194 -5.26 29.79 -2.73
CA LYS A 194 -5.25 30.16 -1.31
C LYS A 194 -3.88 30.62 -0.82
N HIS A 195 -2.81 29.99 -1.30
CA HIS A 195 -1.46 30.11 -0.75
C HIS A 195 -0.42 30.58 -1.77
N GLY A 196 -0.77 30.63 -3.06
CA GLY A 196 0.16 31.07 -4.11
C GLY A 196 1.24 30.06 -4.47
N GLU A 197 1.18 28.85 -3.93
CA GLU A 197 2.15 27.77 -4.17
C GLU A 197 1.45 26.42 -4.34
N ARG A 198 2.09 25.50 -5.06
CA ARG A 198 1.63 24.10 -5.20
C ARG A 198 1.86 23.33 -3.89
N PRO A 199 1.04 22.32 -3.56
CA PRO A 199 1.23 21.56 -2.32
C PRO A 199 2.61 20.93 -2.16
N LEU A 200 3.22 20.38 -3.22
CA LEU A 200 4.57 19.81 -3.15
C LEU A 200 5.64 20.89 -2.89
N ALA A 201 5.50 22.08 -3.50
CA ALA A 201 6.38 23.22 -3.22
C ALA A 201 6.27 23.69 -1.76
N ARG A 202 5.06 23.71 -1.19
CA ARG A 202 4.83 23.95 0.25
C ARG A 202 5.58 22.92 1.11
N LEU A 203 5.47 21.63 0.78
CA LEU A 203 6.14 20.55 1.51
C LEU A 203 7.68 20.66 1.41
N ALA A 204 8.21 21.11 0.27
CA ALA A 204 9.62 21.41 0.09
C ALA A 204 10.07 22.59 0.96
N ARG A 205 9.31 23.71 0.93
CA ARG A 205 9.56 24.90 1.78
C ARG A 205 9.59 24.56 3.26
N LEU A 206 8.70 23.67 3.70
CA LEU A 206 8.62 23.17 5.07
C LEU A 206 9.64 22.07 5.38
N GLN A 207 10.49 21.66 4.41
CA GLN A 207 11.55 20.66 4.56
C GLN A 207 11.06 19.27 4.97
N LEU A 208 9.92 18.82 4.42
CA LEU A 208 9.42 17.45 4.61
C LEU A 208 9.91 16.48 3.55
N LEU A 209 10.31 16.97 2.37
CA LEU A 209 10.74 16.13 1.26
C LEU A 209 12.10 15.48 1.54
N GLY A 210 12.24 14.21 1.17
CA GLY A 210 13.47 13.45 1.35
C GLY A 210 13.32 11.98 0.97
N PRO A 211 14.38 11.17 1.13
CA PRO A 211 14.38 9.73 0.81
C PRO A 211 13.33 8.90 1.54
N ARG A 212 12.81 9.38 2.68
CA ARG A 212 11.75 8.72 3.46
C ARG A 212 10.37 9.39 3.31
N PHE A 213 10.22 10.29 2.35
CA PHE A 213 8.93 10.88 2.00
C PHE A 213 8.24 10.04 0.92
N GLN A 214 7.02 9.61 1.21
CA GLN A 214 6.19 8.76 0.36
C GLN A 214 4.98 9.58 -0.11
N ALA A 215 5.06 10.07 -1.35
CA ALA A 215 4.03 10.88 -1.99
C ALA A 215 3.01 9.98 -2.71
N VAL A 216 1.82 9.83 -2.14
CA VAL A 216 0.77 8.96 -2.69
C VAL A 216 -0.02 9.69 -3.77
N HIS A 217 -0.42 8.95 -4.80
CA HIS A 217 -1.16 9.36 -5.99
C HIS A 217 -0.34 10.12 -7.02
N MET A 218 0.06 11.37 -6.73
CA MET A 218 0.82 12.24 -7.62
C MET A 218 0.30 12.24 -9.07
N THR A 219 -1.00 12.50 -9.26
CA THR A 219 -1.61 12.58 -10.60
C THR A 219 -1.34 13.91 -11.28
N GLN A 220 -1.03 14.95 -10.50
CA GLN A 220 -0.78 16.31 -10.97
C GLN A 220 0.70 16.67 -10.82
N VAL A 221 1.52 16.39 -11.83
CA VAL A 221 2.98 16.60 -11.78
C VAL A 221 3.43 17.49 -12.94
N ASP A 222 3.88 18.71 -12.63
CA ASP A 222 4.55 19.57 -13.60
C ASP A 222 6.09 19.40 -13.57
N ASP A 223 6.85 20.26 -14.25
CA ASP A 223 8.31 20.18 -14.30
C ASP A 223 8.97 20.58 -12.97
N ASP A 224 8.40 21.55 -12.25
CA ASP A 224 8.91 21.98 -10.94
C ASP A 224 8.70 20.86 -9.91
N ASP A 225 7.53 20.20 -9.94
CA ASP A 225 7.27 19.04 -9.08
C ASP A 225 8.25 17.89 -9.37
N LEU A 226 8.50 17.60 -10.65
CA LEU A 226 9.44 16.57 -11.07
C LEU A 226 10.86 16.86 -10.56
N ALA A 227 11.29 18.13 -10.64
CA ALA A 227 12.57 18.57 -10.13
C ALA A 227 12.67 18.38 -8.60
N LEU A 228 11.65 18.78 -7.85
CA LEU A 228 11.60 18.60 -6.39
C LEU A 228 11.64 17.12 -5.98
N LEU A 229 10.84 16.26 -6.62
CA LEU A 229 10.85 14.82 -6.33
C LEU A 229 12.24 14.20 -6.59
N THR A 230 12.89 14.62 -7.66
CA THR A 230 14.23 14.13 -8.05
C THR A 230 15.30 14.64 -7.10
N GLU A 231 15.33 15.95 -6.82
CA GLU A 231 16.29 16.60 -5.93
C GLU A 231 16.26 15.99 -4.52
N HIS A 232 15.07 15.74 -4.01
CA HIS A 232 14.88 15.21 -2.66
C HIS A 232 14.86 13.68 -2.60
N ASN A 233 14.96 12.98 -3.74
CA ASN A 233 14.91 11.52 -3.83
C ASN A 233 13.65 10.92 -3.17
N CYS A 234 12.50 11.58 -3.35
CA CYS A 234 11.23 11.11 -2.81
C CYS A 234 10.77 9.81 -3.50
N SER A 235 9.91 9.05 -2.82
CA SER A 235 9.18 7.95 -3.46
C SER A 235 7.77 8.38 -3.83
N VAL A 236 7.27 7.92 -4.98
CA VAL A 236 5.88 8.07 -5.39
C VAL A 236 5.16 6.74 -5.25
N ILE A 237 3.97 6.74 -4.63
CA ILE A 237 3.11 5.57 -4.53
C ILE A 237 1.95 5.71 -5.52
N HIS A 238 2.00 4.95 -6.60
CA HIS A 238 0.98 4.96 -7.64
C HIS A 238 -0.20 4.05 -7.24
N CYS A 239 -1.41 4.60 -7.23
CA CYS A 239 -2.65 3.86 -6.97
C CYS A 239 -3.58 3.97 -8.18
N PRO A 240 -3.31 3.22 -9.28
CA PRO A 240 -3.96 3.44 -10.56
C PRO A 240 -5.47 3.28 -10.51
N GLU A 241 -5.99 2.21 -9.90
CA GLU A 241 -7.42 1.92 -9.96
C GLU A 241 -8.22 2.92 -9.12
N SER A 242 -7.73 3.31 -7.93
CA SER A 242 -8.33 4.41 -7.16
C SER A 242 -8.35 5.73 -7.94
N ASN A 243 -7.21 6.09 -8.54
CA ASN A 243 -7.12 7.31 -9.34
C ASN A 243 -8.10 7.32 -10.53
N LEU A 244 -8.30 6.17 -11.17
CA LEU A 244 -9.28 6.00 -12.25
C LEU A 244 -10.71 6.06 -11.72
N LYS A 245 -11.01 5.34 -10.64
CA LYS A 245 -12.37 5.22 -10.07
C LYS A 245 -12.90 6.53 -9.50
N LEU A 246 -12.03 7.32 -8.86
CA LEU A 246 -12.38 8.64 -8.31
C LEU A 246 -12.25 9.78 -9.34
N ALA A 247 -11.86 9.46 -10.59
CA ALA A 247 -11.55 10.41 -11.64
C ALA A 247 -10.52 11.48 -11.21
N SER A 248 -9.55 11.08 -10.38
CA SER A 248 -8.52 11.94 -9.80
C SER A 248 -7.48 12.38 -10.85
N GLY A 249 -7.17 11.49 -11.81
CA GLY A 249 -6.30 11.78 -12.95
C GLY A 249 -5.32 10.65 -13.26
N PHE A 250 -4.24 10.97 -13.98
CA PHE A 250 -3.26 10.00 -14.45
C PHE A 250 -1.87 10.35 -13.93
N CYS A 251 -1.33 9.55 -13.00
CA CYS A 251 0.06 9.65 -12.57
C CYS A 251 1.00 9.38 -13.75
N PRO A 252 1.97 10.26 -14.07
CA PRO A 252 2.86 10.09 -15.22
C PRO A 252 4.02 9.14 -14.90
N VAL A 253 3.71 7.87 -14.62
CA VAL A 253 4.65 6.87 -14.10
C VAL A 253 5.92 6.73 -14.94
N GLU A 254 5.82 6.64 -16.27
CA GLU A 254 7.03 6.50 -17.11
C GLU A 254 7.92 7.74 -17.03
N ARG A 255 7.35 8.95 -17.00
CA ARG A 255 8.10 10.20 -16.86
C ARG A 255 8.81 10.28 -15.50
N LEU A 256 8.14 9.87 -14.42
CA LEU A 256 8.76 9.76 -13.10
C LEU A 256 9.91 8.75 -13.10
N TRP A 257 9.69 7.59 -13.73
CA TRP A 257 10.68 6.52 -13.82
C TRP A 257 11.92 6.94 -14.63
N GLU A 258 11.74 7.61 -15.76
CA GLU A 258 12.82 8.14 -16.60
C GLU A 258 13.63 9.24 -15.88
N ALA A 259 12.99 10.00 -14.98
CA ALA A 259 13.66 10.95 -14.10
C ALA A 259 14.43 10.28 -12.94
N GLY A 260 14.34 8.96 -12.80
CA GLY A 260 15.03 8.20 -11.75
C GLY A 260 14.29 8.17 -10.40
N ILE A 261 13.05 8.65 -10.35
CA ILE A 261 12.22 8.65 -9.13
C ILE A 261 11.78 7.22 -8.82
N ASN A 262 11.85 6.84 -7.55
CA ASN A 262 11.34 5.54 -7.10
C ASN A 262 9.80 5.55 -7.14
N VAL A 263 9.21 4.74 -8.02
CA VAL A 263 7.76 4.56 -8.10
C VAL A 263 7.38 3.17 -7.57
N ALA A 264 6.58 3.14 -6.52
CA ALA A 264 5.94 1.94 -5.97
C ALA A 264 4.44 1.91 -6.34
N VAL A 265 3.74 0.84 -5.98
CA VAL A 265 2.29 0.69 -6.21
C VAL A 265 1.55 0.40 -4.91
N GLY A 266 0.35 0.97 -4.78
CA GLY A 266 -0.58 0.72 -3.67
C GLY A 266 -2.00 0.51 -4.19
N THR A 267 -2.85 -0.11 -3.38
CA THR A 267 -4.27 -0.37 -3.72
C THR A 267 -5.19 0.75 -3.28
N ASP A 268 -4.74 1.63 -2.38
CA ASP A 268 -5.62 2.51 -1.60
C ASP A 268 -6.63 1.67 -0.76
N GLY A 269 -7.71 2.26 -0.27
CA GLY A 269 -8.78 1.60 0.47
C GLY A 269 -9.79 0.87 -0.43
N ALA A 270 -10.38 -0.19 0.10
CA ALA A 270 -11.37 -1.00 -0.63
C ALA A 270 -12.70 -0.27 -0.94
N ALA A 271 -12.88 0.98 -0.52
CA ALA A 271 -14.02 1.81 -0.87
C ALA A 271 -13.77 2.68 -2.13
N SER A 272 -12.51 2.78 -2.59
CA SER A 272 -12.11 3.50 -3.80
C SER A 272 -11.42 2.62 -4.86
N ASN A 273 -11.25 1.32 -4.64
CA ASN A 273 -10.68 0.39 -5.62
C ASN A 273 -11.74 -0.47 -6.38
N ASN A 274 -12.34 -1.56 -5.86
CA ASN A 274 -12.70 -1.90 -4.48
C ASN A 274 -12.18 -3.28 -4.01
N ASP A 275 -11.05 -3.76 -4.52
CA ASP A 275 -10.33 -4.92 -3.97
C ASP A 275 -8.91 -4.57 -3.48
N LEU A 276 -8.27 -5.52 -2.81
CA LEU A 276 -6.86 -5.40 -2.40
C LEU A 276 -5.98 -6.32 -3.27
N ASP A 277 -6.23 -6.35 -4.59
CA ASP A 277 -5.45 -7.11 -5.56
C ASP A 277 -4.27 -6.30 -6.11
N LEU A 278 -3.10 -6.41 -5.45
CA LEU A 278 -1.92 -5.70 -5.93
C LEU A 278 -1.37 -6.26 -7.26
N LEU A 279 -1.67 -7.51 -7.63
CA LEU A 279 -1.30 -8.04 -8.94
C LEU A 279 -2.19 -7.44 -10.04
N GLY A 280 -3.48 -7.27 -9.74
CA GLY A 280 -4.44 -6.48 -10.52
C GLY A 280 -3.96 -5.04 -10.71
N GLU A 281 -3.70 -4.33 -9.61
CA GLU A 281 -3.19 -2.95 -9.65
C GLU A 281 -1.89 -2.82 -10.46
N THR A 282 -0.98 -3.79 -10.33
CA THR A 282 0.29 -3.80 -11.08
C THR A 282 0.05 -3.99 -12.58
N ARG A 283 -0.94 -4.83 -12.96
CA ARG A 283 -1.35 -4.96 -14.36
C ARG A 283 -1.96 -3.66 -14.87
N THR A 284 -2.86 -3.05 -14.09
CA THR A 284 -3.49 -1.77 -14.45
C THR A 284 -2.45 -0.69 -14.64
N ALA A 285 -1.49 -0.55 -13.71
CA ALA A 285 -0.35 0.35 -13.83
C ALA A 285 0.43 0.14 -15.14
N ALA A 286 0.80 -1.11 -15.44
CA ALA A 286 1.60 -1.47 -16.61
C ALA A 286 0.89 -1.18 -17.94
N LEU A 287 -0.43 -1.35 -18.00
CA LEU A 287 -1.25 -1.03 -19.17
C LEU A 287 -1.48 0.48 -19.30
N LEU A 288 -1.85 1.13 -18.19
CA LEU A 288 -2.17 2.55 -18.15
C LEU A 288 -0.96 3.41 -18.48
N ALA A 289 0.23 3.09 -17.94
CA ALA A 289 1.46 3.82 -18.20
C ALA A 289 1.80 3.88 -19.70
N LYS A 290 1.50 2.83 -20.47
CA LYS A 290 1.71 2.81 -21.93
C LYS A 290 0.85 3.84 -22.66
N ALA A 291 -0.44 3.90 -22.29
CA ALA A 291 -1.37 4.86 -22.88
C ALA A 291 -1.02 6.30 -22.46
N VAL A 292 -0.75 6.53 -21.17
CA VAL A 292 -0.40 7.85 -20.62
C VAL A 292 0.89 8.40 -21.22
N ALA A 293 1.92 7.55 -21.38
CA ALA A 293 3.18 7.95 -22.02
C ALA A 293 3.12 8.01 -23.55
N GLY A 294 2.03 7.54 -24.18
CA GLY A 294 1.95 7.39 -25.63
C GLY A 294 2.98 6.41 -26.20
N SER A 295 3.43 5.44 -25.39
CA SER A 295 4.52 4.51 -25.75
C SER A 295 4.25 3.09 -25.25
N ALA A 296 4.21 2.13 -26.17
CA ALA A 296 3.99 0.72 -25.83
C ALA A 296 5.14 0.09 -25.03
N THR A 297 6.30 0.73 -24.96
CA THR A 297 7.47 0.25 -24.19
C THR A 297 7.48 0.76 -22.75
N ALA A 298 6.61 1.69 -22.39
CA ALA A 298 6.53 2.22 -21.03
C ALA A 298 6.13 1.12 -20.04
N LEU A 299 6.74 1.13 -18.86
CA LEU A 299 6.51 0.20 -17.75
C LEU A 299 6.33 -1.26 -18.23
N ASP A 300 7.40 -1.84 -18.77
CA ASP A 300 7.45 -3.25 -19.14
C ASP A 300 7.18 -4.18 -17.94
N ALA A 301 6.91 -5.46 -18.20
CA ALA A 301 6.51 -6.41 -17.15
C ALA A 301 7.55 -6.58 -16.03
N HIS A 302 8.85 -6.50 -16.34
CA HIS A 302 9.89 -6.60 -15.32
C HIS A 302 9.95 -5.35 -14.44
N ARG A 303 9.79 -4.16 -15.03
CA ARG A 303 9.66 -2.91 -14.26
C ARG A 303 8.37 -2.89 -13.43
N ALA A 304 7.26 -3.38 -13.96
CA ALA A 304 6.00 -3.50 -13.22
C ALA A 304 6.14 -4.45 -12.01
N LEU A 305 6.77 -5.62 -12.18
CA LEU A 305 7.06 -6.51 -11.06
C LEU A 305 7.99 -5.85 -10.02
N ARG A 306 9.00 -5.10 -10.49
CA ARG A 306 9.90 -4.33 -9.61
C ARG A 306 9.15 -3.24 -8.82
N MET A 307 8.20 -2.55 -9.46
CA MET A 307 7.31 -1.57 -8.84
C MET A 307 6.52 -2.18 -7.68
N ALA A 308 6.00 -3.40 -7.86
CA ALA A 308 5.22 -4.16 -6.88
C ALA A 308 6.04 -4.90 -5.80
N THR A 309 7.37 -4.85 -5.88
CA THR A 309 8.27 -5.56 -4.95
C THR A 309 9.34 -4.60 -4.44
N LEU A 310 10.51 -4.54 -5.08
CA LEU A 310 11.67 -3.80 -4.60
C LEU A 310 11.43 -2.29 -4.45
N ASN A 311 10.67 -1.67 -5.35
CA ASN A 311 10.39 -0.23 -5.23
C ASN A 311 9.45 0.08 -4.05
N GLY A 312 8.52 -0.83 -3.74
CA GLY A 312 7.75 -0.79 -2.49
C GLY A 312 8.66 -0.90 -1.27
N ALA A 313 9.59 -1.85 -1.26
CA ALA A 313 10.56 -1.99 -0.17
C ALA A 313 11.40 -0.72 0.03
N ARG A 314 11.83 -0.08 -1.07
CA ARG A 314 12.57 1.19 -1.05
C ARG A 314 11.73 2.33 -0.49
N ALA A 315 10.48 2.44 -0.92
CA ALA A 315 9.58 3.48 -0.43
C ALA A 315 9.36 3.38 1.09
N LEU A 316 9.24 2.15 1.61
CA LEU A 316 9.05 1.88 3.04
C LEU A 316 10.38 1.83 3.84
N GLY A 317 11.54 2.05 3.20
CA GLY A 317 12.85 2.06 3.86
C GLY A 317 13.34 0.68 4.36
N ILE A 318 12.90 -0.40 3.71
CA ILE A 318 13.18 -1.79 4.12
C ILE A 318 13.80 -2.63 2.98
N ASP A 319 14.33 -2.01 1.93
CA ASP A 319 14.88 -2.70 0.77
C ASP A 319 16.14 -3.50 1.08
N GLU A 320 16.91 -3.15 2.12
CA GLU A 320 17.99 -4.02 2.62
C GLU A 320 17.48 -5.35 3.22
N HIS A 321 16.19 -5.44 3.54
CA HIS A 321 15.59 -6.57 4.23
C HIS A 321 14.67 -7.43 3.35
N THR A 322 14.04 -6.86 2.33
CA THR A 322 13.05 -7.56 1.49
C THR A 322 12.93 -6.95 0.09
N GLY A 323 11.97 -7.41 -0.72
CA GLY A 323 11.69 -6.88 -2.06
C GLY A 323 12.50 -7.49 -3.20
N SER A 324 13.50 -8.33 -2.90
CA SER A 324 14.28 -9.11 -3.88
C SER A 324 14.76 -10.43 -3.29
N LEU A 325 15.07 -11.40 -4.15
CA LEU A 325 15.57 -12.72 -3.76
C LEU A 325 17.10 -12.71 -3.71
N GLU A 326 17.66 -12.09 -2.68
CA GLU A 326 19.10 -11.94 -2.46
C GLU A 326 19.54 -12.58 -1.13
N ILE A 327 20.76 -13.13 -1.10
CA ILE A 327 21.30 -13.75 0.11
C ILE A 327 21.39 -12.69 1.22
N GLY A 328 20.86 -13.01 2.40
CA GLY A 328 20.85 -12.13 3.57
C GLY A 328 19.50 -11.42 3.82
N LYS A 329 18.63 -11.32 2.81
CA LYS A 329 17.27 -10.79 2.97
C LYS A 329 16.33 -11.79 3.62
N PHE A 330 15.22 -11.31 4.18
CA PHE A 330 14.16 -12.18 4.68
C PHE A 330 13.55 -12.99 3.53
N ALA A 331 13.19 -14.24 3.83
CA ALA A 331 12.41 -15.08 2.93
C ALA A 331 10.93 -14.65 2.94
N ASP A 332 10.67 -13.45 2.43
CA ASP A 332 9.34 -12.92 2.09
C ASP A 332 9.06 -13.30 0.64
N LEU A 333 8.33 -14.39 0.43
CA LEU A 333 8.24 -15.09 -0.86
C LEU A 333 6.79 -15.35 -1.24
N VAL A 334 6.51 -15.32 -2.54
CA VAL A 334 5.23 -15.78 -3.11
C VAL A 334 5.48 -16.77 -4.24
N ALA A 335 4.69 -17.84 -4.29
CA ALA A 335 4.68 -18.80 -5.39
C ALA A 335 3.33 -18.78 -6.11
N LEU A 336 3.37 -18.56 -7.44
CA LEU A 336 2.19 -18.48 -8.30
C LEU A 336 2.18 -19.63 -9.30
N ASP A 337 1.04 -20.30 -9.42
CA ASP A 337 0.81 -21.39 -10.35
C ASP A 337 0.54 -20.87 -11.76
N LEU A 338 1.48 -21.12 -12.68
CA LEU A 338 1.38 -20.73 -14.09
C LEU A 338 0.99 -21.91 -14.98
N SER A 339 0.50 -23.03 -14.41
CA SER A 339 0.14 -24.23 -15.16
C SER A 339 -1.30 -24.24 -15.68
N GLY A 340 -2.12 -23.26 -15.26
CA GLY A 340 -3.51 -23.15 -15.69
C GLY A 340 -3.67 -22.89 -17.19
N LEU A 341 -4.85 -23.23 -17.72
CA LEU A 341 -5.16 -23.16 -19.15
C LEU A 341 -4.98 -21.75 -19.73
N ALA A 342 -5.47 -20.73 -19.02
CA ALA A 342 -5.41 -19.33 -19.47
C ALA A 342 -3.98 -18.77 -19.49
N GLN A 343 -3.05 -19.41 -18.76
CA GLN A 343 -1.63 -19.08 -18.72
C GLN A 343 -0.81 -19.83 -19.77
N GLN A 344 -1.40 -20.69 -20.62
CA GLN A 344 -0.64 -21.42 -21.64
C GLN A 344 -0.70 -20.76 -23.03
N PRO A 345 0.38 -20.85 -23.83
CA PRO A 345 1.72 -21.31 -23.47
C PRO A 345 2.53 -20.24 -22.69
N VAL A 346 3.43 -20.67 -21.80
CA VAL A 346 4.33 -19.77 -21.06
C VAL A 346 5.63 -19.55 -21.86
N TYR A 347 5.74 -18.39 -22.52
CA TYR A 347 6.98 -17.96 -23.18
C TYR A 347 7.94 -17.24 -22.22
N ASP A 348 7.39 -16.28 -21.48
CA ASP A 348 8.07 -15.49 -20.45
C ASP A 348 7.18 -15.49 -19.20
N PRO A 349 7.62 -16.08 -18.08
CA PRO A 349 6.81 -16.18 -16.87
C PRO A 349 6.51 -14.83 -16.22
N VAL A 350 7.37 -13.80 -16.39
CA VAL A 350 7.12 -12.45 -15.85
C VAL A 350 6.09 -11.71 -16.70
N SER A 351 6.18 -11.84 -18.03
CA SER A 351 5.11 -11.37 -18.92
C SER A 351 3.78 -12.03 -18.57
N GLN A 352 3.79 -13.35 -18.35
CA GLN A 352 2.59 -14.12 -18.01
C GLN A 352 2.00 -13.69 -16.67
N LEU A 353 2.86 -13.47 -15.67
CA LEU A 353 2.48 -12.96 -14.36
C LEU A 353 1.74 -11.63 -14.49
N ILE A 354 2.35 -10.63 -15.13
CA ILE A 354 1.79 -9.28 -15.16
C ILE A 354 0.55 -9.20 -16.05
N TYR A 355 0.58 -9.77 -17.26
CA TYR A 355 -0.45 -9.50 -18.26
C TYR A 355 -1.56 -10.56 -18.35
N SER A 356 -1.40 -11.73 -17.73
CA SER A 356 -2.36 -12.85 -17.90
C SER A 356 -2.64 -13.69 -16.65
N THR A 357 -2.02 -13.38 -15.51
CA THR A 357 -2.19 -14.14 -14.27
C THR A 357 -2.91 -13.32 -13.23
N SER A 358 -4.04 -13.81 -12.75
CA SER A 358 -4.83 -13.18 -11.69
C SER A 358 -4.40 -13.69 -10.30
N ARG A 359 -4.78 -12.97 -9.23
CA ARG A 359 -4.34 -13.27 -7.86
C ARG A 359 -4.68 -14.68 -7.36
N ASP A 360 -5.69 -15.33 -7.93
CA ASP A 360 -6.09 -16.71 -7.63
C ASP A 360 -5.04 -17.76 -8.01
N ALA A 361 -4.03 -17.39 -8.82
CA ALA A 361 -2.87 -18.22 -9.10
C ALA A 361 -1.91 -18.35 -7.91
N VAL A 362 -2.00 -17.47 -6.91
CA VAL A 362 -1.17 -17.56 -5.70
C VAL A 362 -1.48 -18.87 -4.96
N ARG A 363 -0.44 -19.66 -4.70
CA ARG A 363 -0.55 -20.95 -3.98
C ARG A 363 0.11 -20.88 -2.62
N HIS A 364 1.27 -20.24 -2.53
CA HIS A 364 2.04 -20.21 -1.30
C HIS A 364 2.62 -18.83 -1.02
N VAL A 365 2.64 -18.47 0.26
CA VAL A 365 3.21 -17.22 0.76
C VAL A 365 4.02 -17.51 2.01
N TRP A 366 5.24 -16.96 2.07
CA TRP A 366 6.12 -17.00 3.24
C TRP A 366 6.51 -15.58 3.64
N ILE A 367 6.62 -15.34 4.94
CA ILE A 367 7.11 -14.08 5.50
C ILE A 367 8.12 -14.41 6.60
N GLY A 368 9.35 -13.91 6.46
CA GLY A 368 10.47 -14.31 7.31
C GLY A 368 10.69 -15.83 7.32
N GLY A 369 10.41 -16.51 6.20
CA GLY A 369 10.48 -17.97 6.08
C GLY A 369 9.36 -18.73 6.78
N LYS A 370 8.36 -18.07 7.36
CA LYS A 370 7.17 -18.72 7.93
C LYS A 370 6.06 -18.76 6.89
N GLN A 371 5.56 -19.96 6.58
CA GLN A 371 4.47 -20.12 5.62
C GLN A 371 3.17 -19.56 6.20
N LEU A 372 2.56 -18.60 5.52
CA LEU A 372 1.30 -17.97 5.92
C LEU A 372 0.13 -18.37 5.01
N LEU A 373 0.42 -18.73 3.76
CA LEU A 373 -0.53 -19.35 2.82
C LEU A 373 0.06 -20.67 2.30
N GLU A 374 -0.74 -21.74 2.36
CA GLU A 374 -0.36 -23.06 1.86
C GLU A 374 -1.45 -23.60 0.94
N SER A 375 -1.12 -23.80 -0.34
CA SER A 375 -2.04 -24.29 -1.37
C SER A 375 -3.35 -23.49 -1.42
N GLY A 376 -3.25 -22.16 -1.28
CA GLY A 376 -4.39 -21.24 -1.25
C GLY A 376 -5.13 -21.14 0.10
N ARG A 377 -4.70 -21.88 1.13
CA ARG A 377 -5.32 -21.87 2.47
C ARG A 377 -4.50 -21.04 3.45
N LEU A 378 -5.16 -20.14 4.19
CA LEU A 378 -4.55 -19.37 5.28
C LEU A 378 -4.15 -20.30 6.42
N THR A 379 -2.92 -20.16 6.93
CA THR A 379 -2.39 -21.04 7.99
C THR A 379 -2.62 -20.50 9.41
N ARG A 380 -2.91 -19.20 9.55
CA ARG A 380 -3.06 -18.50 10.82
C ARG A 380 -4.41 -17.80 11.02
N MET A 381 -5.32 -17.94 10.07
CA MET A 381 -6.62 -17.27 10.07
C MET A 381 -7.72 -18.26 9.72
N ASP A 382 -8.87 -18.13 10.37
CA ASP A 382 -10.09 -18.83 9.99
C ASP A 382 -10.86 -17.96 8.98
N GLU A 383 -10.79 -18.35 7.70
CA GLU A 383 -11.43 -17.62 6.61
C GLU A 383 -12.95 -17.54 6.78
N GLN A 384 -13.60 -18.56 7.33
CA GLN A 384 -15.06 -18.54 7.54
C GLN A 384 -15.45 -17.59 8.66
N GLN A 385 -14.66 -17.54 9.74
CA GLN A 385 -14.88 -16.58 10.82
C GLN A 385 -14.69 -15.13 10.34
N VAL A 386 -13.64 -14.88 9.55
CA VAL A 386 -13.39 -13.55 8.95
C VAL A 386 -14.57 -13.12 8.08
N ILE A 387 -15.08 -14.01 7.22
CA ILE A 387 -16.27 -13.75 6.39
C ILE A 387 -17.51 -13.48 7.24
N ALA A 388 -17.73 -14.26 8.30
CA ALA A 388 -18.89 -14.09 9.18
C ALA A 388 -18.86 -12.73 9.90
N ASN A 389 -17.69 -12.31 10.42
CA ASN A 389 -17.53 -11.02 11.07
C ASN A 389 -17.77 -9.86 10.09
N ALA A 390 -17.23 -9.96 8.86
CA ALA A 390 -17.44 -8.96 7.82
C ALA A 390 -18.93 -8.80 7.44
N ARG A 391 -19.66 -9.92 7.34
CA ARG A 391 -21.12 -9.89 7.07
C ARG A 391 -21.90 -9.19 8.19
N GLN A 392 -21.56 -9.45 9.45
CA GLN A 392 -22.19 -8.78 10.58
C GLN A 392 -21.98 -7.26 10.54
N TRP A 393 -20.78 -6.80 10.17
CA TRP A 393 -20.53 -5.37 9.96
C TRP A 393 -21.32 -4.81 8.78
N GLY A 394 -21.37 -5.52 7.65
CA GLY A 394 -22.17 -5.14 6.48
C GLY A 394 -23.66 -4.97 6.81
N GLU A 395 -24.24 -5.89 7.59
CA GLU A 395 -25.63 -5.79 8.10
C GLU A 395 -25.82 -4.55 9.00
N ARG A 396 -24.88 -4.29 9.93
CA ARG A 396 -24.93 -3.11 10.81
C ARG A 396 -24.89 -1.80 10.01
N ILE A 397 -23.94 -1.67 9.09
CA ILE A 397 -23.73 -0.47 8.28
C ILE A 397 -24.95 -0.22 7.38
N SER A 398 -25.35 -1.22 6.60
CA SER A 398 -26.49 -1.12 5.66
C SER A 398 -27.83 -0.83 6.32
N SER A 399 -28.08 -1.32 7.54
CA SER A 399 -29.33 -1.09 8.27
C SER A 399 -29.61 0.40 8.58
N THR A 400 -28.59 1.24 8.43
CA THR A 400 -28.64 2.64 8.81
C THR A 400 -28.43 3.64 7.66
N ASP A 401 -28.01 3.15 6.49
CA ASP A 401 -27.82 3.93 5.27
C ASP A 401 -29.13 4.04 4.45
N GLN A 402 -30.14 3.24 4.81
CA GLN A 402 -31.50 3.30 4.25
C GLN A 402 -32.42 4.33 4.94
N ARG A 403 -31.87 5.22 5.78
CA ARG A 403 -32.59 6.35 6.40
C ARG A 403 -31.88 7.64 6.06
#